data_AF-A0A420WSP5-F1
#
_entry.id   AF-A0A420WSP5-F1
#
_cell.length_a   1.000
_cell.length_b   1.000
_cell.length_c   1.000
_cell.angle_alpha   90.00
_cell.angle_beta   90.00
_cell.angle_gamma   90.00
#
_symmetry.space_group_name_H-M   'P 1'
#
loop_
_entity.id
_entity.type
_entity.pdbx_description
1 polymer ?
#
loop_
_entity_poly.entity_id
_entity_poly.type
_entity_poly.pdbx_seq_one_letter_code
_entity_poly.pdbx_strand_id
1 'polypeptide(L)'
;MAAGKAMTRPPLPEAPSDASSTVVIEPSPSRRKTSPRADTPKVSGRKAKPLATSTPESKKDASAKSVPGLSVPEQLRKPHRIIAGWLEDHKRRKEDARHSYLPGLAPSPFTSMDRRRQRILDTLFKAIEKAGGRAIEDGRKKLAIELEGEVIPIQLREKNRQVRRPLTEEEKHWRWNEGKDSKPELQPTGKLIFEIKRYLPKGFRHDWLETDEVTLEACLPEIFDTLTQAAPIMALETQKRLEQERLARIAEYERHLAEQARQRDDNQWQRFLEFADIWQRHERACHFLLALKQLDLDPDTMIGEASLSEWLAWVEHRLETGNPLNQGIDALFADIEKVTSYTYSHQRRQW
;
A
#
# COMPACT_ATOMS: atom_id res chain seq x y z
N MET A 1 -53.05 4.63 12.06
CA MET A 1 -53.55 4.26 13.41
C MET A 1 -53.19 2.81 13.68
N ALA A 2 -52.87 2.50 14.94
CA ALA A 2 -52.56 1.19 15.55
C ALA A 2 -51.06 0.85 15.70
N ALA A 3 -50.58 1.11 16.93
CA ALA A 3 -49.31 0.72 17.51
C ALA A 3 -49.31 -0.77 17.91
N GLY A 4 -48.19 -1.46 17.69
CA GLY A 4 -47.94 -2.83 18.15
C GLY A 4 -47.42 -2.87 19.59
N LYS A 5 -48.05 -3.71 20.42
CA LYS A 5 -47.90 -3.86 21.87
C LYS A 5 -46.50 -4.32 22.33
N ALA A 6 -46.10 -3.84 23.51
CA ALA A 6 -44.93 -4.32 24.25
C ALA A 6 -45.18 -5.71 24.85
N MET A 7 -44.20 -6.62 24.72
CA MET A 7 -44.19 -7.93 25.35
C MET A 7 -43.62 -7.86 26.78
N THR A 8 -44.40 -8.34 27.75
CA THR A 8 -44.00 -8.52 29.15
C THR A 8 -43.17 -9.79 29.31
N ARG A 9 -41.95 -9.70 29.86
CA ARG A 9 -41.13 -10.85 30.24
C ARG A 9 -41.38 -11.25 31.71
N PRO A 10 -41.44 -12.54 32.05
CA PRO A 10 -41.55 -12.98 33.44
C PRO A 10 -40.20 -12.81 34.19
N PRO A 11 -40.23 -12.69 35.54
CA PRO A 11 -39.02 -12.48 36.33
C PRO A 11 -38.19 -13.76 36.45
N LEU A 12 -36.86 -13.60 36.51
CA LEU A 12 -35.90 -14.69 36.78
C LEU A 12 -35.95 -15.09 38.27
N PRO A 13 -35.60 -16.36 38.60
CA PRO A 13 -35.67 -16.90 39.95
C PRO A 13 -34.60 -16.31 40.88
N GLU A 14 -34.95 -16.18 42.16
CA GLU A 14 -34.06 -15.71 43.23
C GLU A 14 -32.94 -16.74 43.49
N ALA A 15 -31.69 -16.25 43.53
CA ALA A 15 -30.54 -17.03 43.98
C ALA A 15 -30.41 -16.93 45.52
N PRO A 16 -29.97 -18.02 46.19
CA PRO A 16 -29.88 -18.06 47.65
C PRO A 16 -28.89 -17.04 48.21
N SER A 17 -29.31 -16.40 49.30
CA SER A 17 -28.47 -15.61 50.21
C SER A 17 -27.34 -16.48 50.76
N ASP A 18 -26.09 -16.07 50.49
CA ASP A 18 -24.97 -16.01 51.44
C ASP A 18 -23.62 -16.22 50.72
N ALA A 19 -23.01 -15.12 50.28
CA ALA A 19 -21.56 -14.92 50.31
C ALA A 19 -21.26 -13.49 49.83
N SER A 20 -20.90 -12.61 50.76
CA SER A 20 -20.40 -11.27 50.49
C SER A 20 -18.91 -11.32 50.12
N SER A 21 -18.56 -10.89 48.91
CA SER A 21 -17.21 -10.42 48.59
C SER A 21 -17.27 -9.25 47.60
N THR A 22 -17.04 -8.05 48.14
CA THR A 22 -17.11 -6.76 47.47
C THR A 22 -16.04 -6.62 46.38
N VAL A 23 -16.45 -6.29 45.16
CA VAL A 23 -15.55 -5.89 44.05
C VAL A 23 -15.76 -4.40 43.80
N VAL A 24 -14.70 -3.62 43.98
CA VAL A 24 -14.67 -2.17 43.71
C VAL A 24 -14.21 -1.95 42.27
N ILE A 25 -15.06 -1.30 41.45
CA ILE A 25 -14.72 -0.85 40.10
C ILE A 25 -15.06 0.65 40.02
N GLU A 26 -14.04 1.48 39.82
CA GLU A 26 -14.20 2.92 39.63
C GLU A 26 -14.49 3.26 38.15
N PRO A 27 -15.43 4.17 37.85
CA PRO A 27 -15.75 4.58 36.49
C PRO A 27 -14.81 5.67 35.96
N SER A 28 -14.42 5.51 34.70
CA SER A 28 -13.65 6.48 33.91
C SER A 28 -14.54 7.61 33.35
N PRO A 29 -14.20 8.91 33.54
CA PRO A 29 -14.89 10.00 32.85
C PRO A 29 -14.05 10.65 31.74
N SER A 30 -14.63 10.63 30.55
CA SER A 30 -14.37 11.49 29.39
C SER A 30 -14.60 12.98 29.71
N ARG A 31 -13.76 13.91 29.20
CA ARG A 31 -14.24 15.02 28.34
C ARG A 31 -13.16 15.94 27.76
N ARG A 32 -13.56 16.52 26.63
CA ARG A 32 -12.92 17.49 25.73
C ARG A 32 -12.65 18.87 26.36
N LYS A 33 -11.64 19.53 25.77
CA LYS A 33 -11.46 20.97 25.42
C LYS A 33 -12.33 22.02 26.12
N THR A 34 -11.67 23.00 26.76
CA THR A 34 -11.73 24.46 26.44
C THR A 34 -10.75 25.24 27.34
N SER A 35 -10.02 26.20 26.76
CA SER A 35 -9.10 27.15 27.42
C SER A 35 -9.81 28.10 28.41
N PRO A 36 -9.07 28.77 29.30
CA PRO A 36 -8.82 30.22 29.08
C PRO A 36 -7.41 30.73 29.45
N ARG A 37 -7.03 31.82 28.75
CA ARG A 37 -6.00 32.85 29.04
C ARG A 37 -6.44 33.64 30.29
N ALA A 38 -5.66 34.31 31.13
CA ALA A 38 -4.35 34.94 31.06
C ALA A 38 -3.84 35.16 32.50
N ASP A 39 -2.53 35.32 32.71
CA ASP A 39 -1.93 36.53 33.31
C ASP A 39 -0.45 36.29 33.67
N THR A 40 0.39 37.15 33.10
CA THR A 40 1.83 37.27 33.37
C THR A 40 2.10 38.12 34.60
N PRO A 41 3.22 37.87 35.29
CA PRO A 41 4.16 38.99 35.45
C PRO A 41 5.61 38.61 35.12
N LYS A 42 6.33 39.64 34.70
CA LYS A 42 7.67 39.63 34.12
C LYS A 42 8.64 40.18 35.16
N VAL A 43 9.60 39.38 35.65
CA VAL A 43 10.81 39.91 36.34
C VAL A 43 12.04 39.08 36.01
N SER A 44 13.01 39.80 35.41
CA SER A 44 14.48 39.67 35.39
C SER A 44 15.15 38.57 36.24
N GLY A 45 16.09 37.84 35.62
CA GLY A 45 17.07 37.00 36.32
C GLY A 45 18.17 36.45 35.40
N ARG A 46 19.41 36.91 35.61
CA ARG A 46 20.65 36.47 34.95
C ARG A 46 21.03 35.01 35.26
N LYS A 47 21.74 34.39 34.31
CA LYS A 47 22.75 33.31 34.42
C LYS A 47 22.36 32.03 35.19
N ALA A 48 22.37 30.88 34.49
CA ALA A 48 23.27 29.75 34.78
C ALA A 48 23.07 28.59 33.78
N LYS A 49 24.20 28.04 33.35
CA LYS A 49 24.38 26.78 32.63
C LYS A 49 24.01 25.60 33.57
N PRO A 50 23.42 24.51 33.06
CA PRO A 50 23.73 23.21 33.64
C PRO A 50 24.36 22.26 32.62
N LEU A 51 25.51 21.73 33.03
CA LEU A 51 26.22 20.58 32.48
C LEU A 51 25.70 19.32 33.21
N ALA A 52 25.72 18.17 32.51
CA ALA A 52 25.41 16.80 32.97
C ALA A 52 23.92 16.56 33.28
N THR A 53 23.23 15.55 32.73
CA THR A 53 23.47 14.09 32.80
C THR A 53 22.47 13.51 31.76
N SER A 54 22.69 12.53 30.90
CA SER A 54 23.18 11.18 31.13
C SER A 54 23.31 10.49 29.77
N THR A 55 24.48 9.88 29.55
CA THR A 55 24.73 8.86 28.55
C THR A 55 24.13 7.54 29.05
N PRO A 56 23.48 6.72 28.22
CA PRO A 56 23.45 5.28 28.45
C PRO A 56 24.60 4.66 27.66
N GLU A 57 25.64 4.28 28.39
CA GLU A 57 26.69 3.39 27.90
C GLU A 57 26.10 2.03 27.50
N SER A 58 26.49 1.59 26.29
CA SER A 58 27.05 0.28 26.00
C SER A 58 26.40 -0.96 26.65
N LYS A 59 25.64 -1.70 25.84
CA LYS A 59 25.72 -3.17 25.82
C LYS A 59 26.18 -3.61 24.43
N LYS A 60 27.51 -3.73 24.30
CA LYS A 60 28.16 -4.63 23.35
C LYS A 60 28.07 -6.01 23.98
N ASP A 61 27.36 -6.92 23.32
CA ASP A 61 27.65 -8.36 23.28
C ASP A 61 26.73 -9.00 22.25
N ALA A 62 27.18 -8.95 21.00
CA ALA A 62 26.79 -9.91 19.98
C ALA A 62 28.03 -10.13 19.11
N SER A 63 28.74 -11.22 19.40
CA SER A 63 29.86 -11.71 18.61
C SER A 63 29.35 -12.14 17.23
N ALA A 64 29.28 -11.19 16.30
CA ALA A 64 29.29 -11.49 14.87
C ALA A 64 30.75 -11.55 14.44
N LYS A 65 31.10 -12.54 13.63
CA LYS A 65 32.42 -12.70 13.03
C LYS A 65 32.71 -11.50 12.12
N SER A 66 33.23 -10.41 12.68
CA SER A 66 33.77 -9.33 11.88
C SER A 66 34.94 -9.90 11.11
N VAL A 67 34.98 -9.69 9.79
CA VAL A 67 36.16 -10.03 9.01
C VAL A 67 37.28 -9.10 9.49
N PRO A 68 38.36 -9.61 10.11
CA PRO A 68 39.49 -8.77 10.44
C PRO A 68 40.17 -8.40 9.12
N GLY A 69 40.13 -7.12 8.73
CA GLY A 69 40.96 -6.61 7.63
C GLY A 69 40.27 -5.85 6.49
N LEU A 70 39.04 -5.38 6.66
CA LEU A 70 38.43 -4.41 5.73
C LEU A 70 39.12 -3.04 5.89
N SER A 71 40.28 -2.89 5.27
CA SER A 71 41.06 -1.64 5.25
C SER A 71 41.04 -1.03 3.85
N VAL A 72 40.83 0.28 3.78
CA VAL A 72 40.77 1.01 2.51
C VAL A 72 42.20 1.30 2.04
N PRO A 73 42.61 0.81 0.85
CA PRO A 73 43.94 1.10 0.34
C PRO A 73 44.05 2.56 -0.05
N GLU A 74 45.23 3.14 0.13
CA GLU A 74 45.49 4.53 -0.25
C GLU A 74 45.34 4.77 -1.76
N GLN A 75 45.57 3.74 -2.58
CA GLN A 75 45.50 3.80 -4.03
C GLN A 75 44.54 2.74 -4.59
N LEU A 76 43.76 3.14 -5.61
CA LEU A 76 42.90 2.22 -6.37
C LEU A 76 43.75 1.34 -7.28
N ARG A 77 43.92 0.07 -6.90
CA ARG A 77 44.54 -0.97 -7.75
C ARG A 77 43.46 -1.95 -8.20
N LYS A 78 43.29 -2.11 -9.52
CA LYS A 78 42.24 -2.92 -10.15
C LYS A 78 40.83 -2.57 -9.62
N PRO A 79 40.26 -1.42 -10.03
CA PRO A 79 38.96 -0.99 -9.52
C PRO A 79 37.85 -1.99 -9.87
N HIS A 80 36.85 -2.09 -8.99
CA HIS A 80 35.61 -2.83 -9.20
C HIS A 80 34.92 -2.37 -10.49
N ARG A 81 34.21 -3.27 -11.18
CA ARG A 81 33.63 -3.05 -12.52
C ARG A 81 32.83 -1.74 -12.63
N ILE A 82 32.01 -1.43 -11.63
CA ILE A 82 31.23 -0.18 -11.57
C ILE A 82 32.16 1.05 -11.57
N ILE A 83 33.19 1.04 -10.73
CA ILE A 83 34.11 2.17 -10.56
C ILE A 83 35.03 2.29 -11.78
N ALA A 84 35.46 1.16 -12.34
CA ALA A 84 36.18 1.13 -13.61
C ALA A 84 35.35 1.81 -14.71
N GLY A 85 34.07 1.46 -14.82
CA GLY A 85 33.12 2.10 -15.74
C GLY A 85 33.01 3.60 -15.52
N TRP A 86 32.95 4.08 -14.27
CA TRP A 86 32.92 5.52 -13.97
C TRP A 86 34.18 6.27 -14.40
N LEU A 87 35.35 5.66 -14.19
CA LEU A 87 36.63 6.23 -14.58
C LEU A 87 36.77 6.29 -16.11
N GLU A 88 36.31 5.27 -16.82
CA GLU A 88 36.28 5.22 -18.28
C GLU A 88 35.29 6.23 -18.86
N ASP A 89 34.08 6.30 -18.31
CA ASP A 89 33.06 7.31 -18.63
C ASP A 89 33.60 8.74 -18.51
N HIS A 90 34.34 9.02 -17.43
CA HIS A 90 34.89 10.35 -17.17
C HIS A 90 35.99 10.69 -18.18
N LYS A 91 36.88 9.74 -18.48
CA LYS A 91 37.90 9.90 -19.52
C LYS A 91 37.28 10.13 -20.89
N ARG A 92 36.29 9.31 -21.27
CA ARG A 92 35.55 9.44 -22.53
C ARG A 92 34.89 10.80 -22.65
N ARG A 93 34.15 11.26 -21.63
CA ARG A 93 33.55 12.61 -21.65
C ARG A 93 34.59 13.73 -21.77
N LYS A 94 35.76 13.56 -21.15
CA LYS A 94 36.87 14.51 -21.29
C LYS A 94 37.46 14.52 -22.70
N GLU A 95 37.54 13.38 -23.35
CA GLU A 95 37.97 13.25 -24.74
C GLU A 95 36.93 13.80 -25.71
N ASP A 96 35.65 13.45 -25.55
CA ASP A 96 34.56 13.99 -26.36
C ASP A 96 34.50 15.52 -26.27
N ALA A 97 34.71 16.08 -25.08
CA ALA A 97 34.77 17.53 -24.88
C ALA A 97 35.98 18.19 -25.55
N ARG A 98 37.09 17.49 -25.77
CA ARG A 98 38.23 18.00 -26.55
C ARG A 98 37.92 18.09 -28.04
N HIS A 99 37.04 17.22 -28.53
CA HIS A 99 36.61 17.17 -29.93
C HIS A 99 35.34 18.01 -30.18
N SER A 100 34.74 18.59 -29.13
CA SER A 100 33.55 19.42 -29.23
C SER A 100 33.90 20.90 -29.29
N TYR A 101 33.24 21.64 -30.19
CA TYR A 101 33.34 23.10 -30.28
C TYR A 101 32.47 23.83 -29.25
N LEU A 102 31.65 23.11 -28.48
CA LEU A 102 30.76 23.71 -27.49
C LEU A 102 31.49 23.95 -26.15
N PRO A 103 31.61 25.22 -25.70
CA PRO A 103 32.22 25.52 -24.42
C PRO A 103 31.39 24.94 -23.26
N GLY A 104 32.08 24.36 -22.27
CA GLY A 104 31.43 23.84 -21.05
C GLY A 104 31.05 22.35 -21.06
N LEU A 105 31.34 21.61 -22.14
CA LEU A 105 31.08 20.16 -22.20
C LEU A 105 32.08 19.32 -21.39
N ALA A 106 33.23 19.89 -21.02
CA ALA A 106 34.26 19.16 -20.29
C ALA A 106 33.82 18.87 -18.85
N PRO A 107 33.83 17.59 -18.41
CA PRO A 107 33.53 17.26 -17.02
C PRO A 107 34.59 17.87 -16.10
N SER A 108 34.18 18.35 -14.94
CA SER A 108 35.09 18.83 -13.91
C SER A 108 36.09 17.72 -13.52
N PRO A 109 37.38 18.05 -13.27
CA PRO A 109 38.34 17.08 -12.75
C PRO A 109 37.84 16.46 -11.44
N PHE A 110 38.11 15.17 -11.24
CA PHE A 110 37.80 14.52 -9.97
C PHE A 110 38.52 15.22 -8.80
N THR A 111 37.73 15.61 -7.80
CA THR A 111 38.23 16.16 -6.55
C THR A 111 38.92 15.08 -5.71
N SER A 112 39.69 15.47 -4.69
CA SER A 112 40.23 14.53 -3.70
C SER A 112 39.13 13.71 -3.02
N MET A 113 37.98 14.34 -2.77
CA MET A 113 36.79 13.72 -2.20
C MET A 113 36.19 12.66 -3.11
N ASP A 114 36.11 12.91 -4.42
CA ASP A 114 35.59 11.91 -5.36
C ASP A 114 36.47 10.65 -5.40
N ARG A 115 37.80 10.84 -5.40
CA ARG A 115 38.76 9.72 -5.32
C ARG A 115 38.64 8.96 -4.00
N ARG A 116 38.38 9.65 -2.89
CA ARG A 116 38.12 9.03 -1.59
C ARG A 116 36.83 8.21 -1.60
N ARG A 117 35.74 8.75 -2.12
CA ARG A 117 34.46 8.01 -2.27
C ARG A 117 34.63 6.77 -3.13
N GLN A 118 35.35 6.87 -4.25
CA GLN A 118 35.64 5.72 -5.12
C GLN A 118 36.45 4.64 -4.38
N ARG A 119 37.46 4.99 -3.58
CA ARG A 119 38.22 4.01 -2.76
C ARG A 119 37.35 3.27 -1.76
N ILE A 120 36.50 4.00 -1.04
CA ILE A 120 35.58 3.42 -0.05
C ILE A 120 34.60 2.46 -0.74
N LEU A 121 33.95 2.89 -1.83
CA LEU A 121 33.02 2.04 -2.58
C LEU A 121 33.71 0.82 -3.19
N ASP A 122 34.94 0.97 -3.69
CA ASP A 122 35.71 -0.15 -4.27
C ASP A 122 35.93 -1.26 -3.24
N THR A 123 36.34 -0.87 -2.04
CA THR A 123 36.58 -1.81 -0.94
C THR A 123 35.31 -2.48 -0.47
N LEU A 124 34.22 -1.72 -0.34
CA LEU A 124 32.93 -2.24 0.07
C LEU A 124 32.39 -3.23 -0.97
N PHE A 125 32.40 -2.87 -2.26
CA PHE A 125 31.90 -3.74 -3.33
C PHE A 125 32.68 -5.04 -3.42
N LYS A 126 34.02 -4.98 -3.38
CA LYS A 126 34.85 -6.19 -3.38
C LYS A 126 34.59 -7.08 -2.17
N ALA A 127 34.39 -6.49 -0.99
CA ALA A 127 34.08 -7.26 0.21
C ALA A 127 32.70 -7.93 0.13
N ILE A 128 31.70 -7.22 -0.40
CA ILE A 128 30.35 -7.74 -0.63
C ILE A 128 30.36 -8.88 -1.66
N GLU A 129 31.07 -8.72 -2.77
CA GLU A 129 31.24 -9.79 -3.76
C GLU A 129 31.95 -11.01 -3.19
N LYS A 130 32.97 -10.80 -2.34
CA LYS A 130 33.65 -11.89 -1.62
C LYS A 130 32.70 -12.62 -0.64
N ALA A 131 31.71 -11.92 -0.11
CA ALA A 131 30.68 -12.49 0.76
C ALA A 131 29.53 -13.17 -0.02
N GLY A 132 29.62 -13.25 -1.35
CA GLY A 132 28.59 -13.87 -2.20
C GLY A 132 27.49 -12.91 -2.66
N GLY A 133 27.60 -11.61 -2.35
CA GLY A 133 26.70 -10.58 -2.85
C GLY A 133 27.08 -10.05 -4.23
N ARG A 134 26.32 -9.07 -4.72
CA ARG A 134 26.61 -8.34 -5.96
C ARG A 134 26.41 -6.85 -5.78
N ALA A 135 27.31 -6.03 -6.30
CA ALA A 135 27.10 -4.60 -6.41
C ALA A 135 26.41 -4.27 -7.74
N ILE A 136 25.33 -3.49 -7.68
CA ILE A 136 24.50 -3.11 -8.82
C ILE A 136 24.50 -1.59 -8.95
N GLU A 137 24.61 -1.12 -10.18
CA GLU A 137 24.32 0.26 -10.55
C GLU A 137 23.08 0.29 -11.43
N ASP A 138 22.04 0.98 -10.99
CA ASP A 138 20.83 1.23 -11.76
C ASP A 138 21.05 2.39 -12.76
N GLY A 139 20.26 2.47 -13.83
CA GLY A 139 20.44 3.38 -14.97
C GLY A 139 20.46 4.87 -14.63
N ARG A 140 20.08 5.26 -13.41
CA ARG A 140 20.22 6.63 -12.88
C ARG A 140 21.47 6.84 -12.00
N LYS A 141 22.48 5.96 -12.10
CA LYS A 141 23.66 5.93 -11.22
C LYS A 141 23.32 5.76 -9.75
N LYS A 142 22.21 5.08 -9.48
CA LYS A 142 21.83 4.71 -8.12
C LYS A 142 22.53 3.41 -7.78
N LEU A 143 23.24 3.40 -6.68
CA LEU A 143 23.95 2.23 -6.21
C LEU A 143 23.02 1.35 -5.37
N ALA A 144 23.11 0.05 -5.57
CA ALA A 144 22.47 -0.93 -4.74
C ALA A 144 23.41 -2.12 -4.50
N ILE A 145 23.20 -2.80 -3.38
CA ILE A 145 23.86 -4.05 -3.04
C ILE A 145 22.79 -5.13 -3.04
N GLU A 146 23.02 -6.20 -3.78
CA GLU A 146 22.21 -7.40 -3.74
C GLU A 146 22.87 -8.43 -2.82
N LEU A 147 22.16 -8.86 -1.79
CA LEU A 147 22.56 -9.89 -0.85
C LEU A 147 21.37 -10.80 -0.57
N GLU A 148 21.54 -12.12 -0.62
CA GLU A 148 20.47 -13.10 -0.35
C GLU A 148 19.19 -12.85 -1.17
N GLY A 149 19.34 -12.36 -2.42
CA GLY A 149 18.21 -12.00 -3.29
C GLY A 149 17.51 -10.68 -2.95
N GLU A 150 17.95 -9.97 -1.90
CA GLU A 150 17.44 -8.67 -1.50
C GLU A 150 18.27 -7.54 -2.08
N VAL A 151 17.60 -6.58 -2.73
CA VAL A 151 18.23 -5.37 -3.26
C VAL A 151 18.18 -4.27 -2.20
N ILE A 152 19.35 -3.81 -1.77
CA ILE A 152 19.57 -2.79 -0.74
C ILE A 152 20.15 -1.53 -1.39
N PRO A 153 19.33 -0.50 -1.65
CA PRO A 153 19.82 0.77 -2.21
C PRO A 153 20.68 1.52 -1.20
N ILE A 154 21.85 1.98 -1.65
CA ILE A 154 22.83 2.70 -0.84
C ILE A 154 23.21 4.04 -1.47
N GLN A 155 23.70 4.96 -0.65
CA GLN A 155 24.20 6.25 -1.10
C GLN A 155 25.45 6.64 -0.31
N LEU A 156 26.50 7.04 -1.02
CA LEU A 156 27.67 7.70 -0.46
C LEU A 156 27.75 9.12 -0.98
N ARG A 157 27.62 10.11 -0.10
CA ARG A 157 27.65 11.54 -0.47
C ARG A 157 28.52 12.36 0.46
N GLU A 158 28.93 13.53 0.01
CA GLU A 158 29.55 14.52 0.88
C GLU A 158 28.49 15.34 1.61
N LYS A 159 28.77 15.65 2.88
CA LYS A 159 27.96 16.55 3.67
C LYS A 159 28.23 17.98 3.24
N ASN A 160 27.17 18.66 2.84
CA ASN A 160 27.21 20.08 2.56
C ASN A 160 26.62 20.84 3.75
N ARG A 161 27.25 21.97 4.09
CA ARG A 161 26.74 22.91 5.08
C ARG A 161 26.18 24.11 4.35
N GLN A 162 24.96 24.49 4.70
CA GLN A 162 24.38 25.75 4.22
C GLN A 162 25.00 26.90 5.02
N VAL A 163 25.68 27.80 4.31
CA VAL A 163 26.31 28.99 4.86
C VAL A 163 25.66 30.22 4.23
N ARG A 164 25.43 31.27 5.01
CA ARG A 164 24.96 32.55 4.47
C ARG A 164 26.16 33.32 3.96
N ARG A 165 26.27 33.47 2.65
CA ARG A 165 27.29 34.31 2.01
C ARG A 165 26.68 35.67 1.69
N PRO A 166 27.39 36.79 1.94
CA PRO A 166 26.95 38.11 1.49
C PRO A 166 26.88 38.17 -0.05
N LEU A 167 25.89 38.87 -0.60
CA LEU A 167 25.77 39.03 -2.05
C LEU A 167 26.93 39.87 -2.60
N THR A 168 27.52 39.43 -3.70
CA THR A 168 28.46 40.25 -4.48
C THR A 168 27.75 41.41 -5.16
N GLU A 169 28.47 42.50 -5.46
CA GLU A 169 27.91 43.69 -6.12
C GLU A 169 27.23 43.38 -7.45
N GLU A 170 27.78 42.43 -8.22
CA GLU A 170 27.16 41.90 -9.44
C GLU A 170 25.87 41.10 -9.16
N GLU A 171 25.73 40.46 -8.02
CA GLU A 171 24.52 39.71 -7.69
C GLU A 171 23.41 40.62 -7.15
N LYS A 172 23.77 41.73 -6.50
CA LYS A 172 22.84 42.75 -6.01
C LYS A 172 22.12 43.49 -7.15
N HIS A 173 22.73 43.57 -8.34
CA HIS A 173 22.12 44.26 -9.47
C HIS A 173 20.87 43.54 -10.02
N TRP A 174 20.63 42.27 -9.65
CA TRP A 174 19.50 41.51 -10.15
C TRP A 174 18.23 41.77 -9.32
N ARG A 175 17.12 42.10 -9.99
CA ARG A 175 15.82 42.42 -9.34
C ARG A 175 15.31 41.38 -8.34
N TRP A 176 15.61 40.10 -8.53
CA TRP A 176 15.18 39.03 -7.61
C TRP A 176 16.01 38.95 -6.31
N ASN A 177 17.09 39.72 -6.23
CA ASN A 177 17.98 39.89 -5.08
C ASN A 177 17.83 41.26 -4.40
N GLU A 178 16.93 42.11 -4.90
CA GLU A 178 16.65 43.42 -4.33
C GLU A 178 16.14 43.28 -2.88
N GLY A 179 16.78 43.98 -1.94
CA GLY A 179 16.50 43.90 -0.50
C GLY A 179 17.05 42.66 0.23
N LYS A 180 17.88 41.82 -0.41
CA LYS A 180 18.55 40.68 0.25
C LYS A 180 20.04 40.96 0.44
N ASP A 181 20.50 40.84 1.69
CA ASP A 181 21.93 41.03 2.02
C ASP A 181 22.75 39.74 1.95
N SER A 182 22.09 38.58 2.02
CA SER A 182 22.76 37.27 2.00
C SER A 182 22.01 36.23 1.18
N LYS A 183 22.80 35.33 0.57
CA LYS A 183 22.31 34.17 -0.17
C LYS A 183 22.77 32.91 0.54
N PRO A 184 21.89 31.91 0.73
CA PRO A 184 22.32 30.60 1.20
C PRO A 184 23.15 29.92 0.12
N GLU A 185 24.38 29.56 0.45
CA GLU A 185 25.27 28.78 -0.39
C GLU A 185 25.59 27.45 0.30
N LEU A 186 25.63 26.36 -0.48
CA LEU A 186 26.03 25.05 0.03
C LEU A 186 27.54 24.92 -0.10
N GLN A 187 28.23 24.87 1.03
CA GLN A 187 29.67 24.64 1.07
C GLN A 187 29.96 23.17 1.41
N PRO A 188 30.86 22.51 0.65
CA PRO A 188 31.32 21.16 0.97
C PRO A 188 32.07 21.18 2.31
N THR A 189 31.77 20.23 3.19
CA THR A 189 32.43 20.16 4.51
C THR A 189 33.64 19.21 4.52
N GLY A 190 33.91 18.49 3.44
CA GLY A 190 34.95 17.46 3.38
C GLY A 190 34.59 16.16 4.12
N LYS A 191 33.40 16.08 4.73
CA LYS A 191 32.93 14.90 5.50
C LYS A 191 31.96 14.06 4.67
N LEU A 192 32.09 12.74 4.74
CA LEU A 192 31.23 11.81 4.01
C LEU A 192 30.06 11.31 4.86
N ILE A 193 28.99 10.94 4.17
CA ILE A 193 27.80 10.28 4.72
C ILE A 193 27.53 9.05 3.87
N PHE A 194 27.52 7.88 4.51
CA PHE A 194 26.99 6.65 3.95
C PHE A 194 25.57 6.44 4.46
N GLU A 195 24.63 6.13 3.57
CA GLU A 195 23.22 5.98 3.91
C GLU A 195 22.62 4.79 3.17
N ILE A 196 21.89 3.96 3.90
CA ILE A 196 21.05 2.90 3.35
C ILE A 196 19.65 3.47 3.18
N LYS A 197 19.15 3.50 1.94
CA LYS A 197 17.88 4.15 1.60
C LYS A 197 16.66 3.31 1.91
N ARG A 198 16.83 2.00 2.08
CA ARG A 198 15.76 1.07 2.45
C ARG A 198 15.68 0.96 3.96
N TYR A 199 14.45 0.81 4.47
CA TYR A 199 14.24 0.50 5.88
C TYR A 199 14.85 -0.87 6.21
N LEU A 200 15.71 -0.88 7.21
CA LEU A 200 16.28 -2.09 7.78
C LEU A 200 15.43 -2.61 8.93
N PRO A 201 15.59 -3.90 9.30
CA PRO A 201 14.96 -4.44 10.50
C PRO A 201 15.35 -3.64 11.75
N LYS A 202 14.53 -3.74 12.80
CA LYS A 202 14.76 -3.02 14.06
C LYS A 202 16.12 -3.40 14.65
N GLY A 203 16.88 -2.39 15.10
CA GLY A 203 18.18 -2.57 15.73
C GLY A 203 19.37 -2.37 14.79
N PHE A 204 19.15 -2.27 13.48
CA PHE A 204 20.22 -1.94 12.52
C PHE A 204 20.33 -0.44 12.28
N ARG A 205 21.58 0.02 12.14
CA ARG A 205 21.91 1.40 11.78
C ARG A 205 21.71 1.62 10.28
N HIS A 206 21.20 2.79 9.90
CA HIS A 206 20.90 3.11 8.50
C HIS A 206 21.86 4.15 7.90
N ASP A 207 22.53 4.95 8.74
CA ASP A 207 23.39 6.04 8.31
C ASP A 207 24.69 6.15 9.12
N TRP A 208 25.79 6.43 8.44
CA TRP A 208 27.10 6.66 9.02
C TRP A 208 27.60 8.02 8.58
N LEU A 209 27.68 8.92 9.54
CA LEU A 209 28.20 10.26 9.37
C LEU A 209 29.66 10.29 9.82
N GLU A 210 30.53 10.77 8.94
CA GLU A 210 31.92 11.06 9.30
C GLU A 210 32.00 12.23 10.29
N THR A 211 32.82 12.05 11.32
CA THR A 211 33.11 13.04 12.35
C THR A 211 34.62 13.31 12.39
N ASP A 212 35.05 14.28 13.19
CA ASP A 212 36.49 14.57 13.31
C ASP A 212 37.25 13.44 14.04
N GLU A 213 36.54 12.61 14.80
CA GLU A 213 37.09 11.48 15.55
C GLU A 213 37.05 10.17 14.74
N VAL A 214 35.98 9.95 13.97
CA VAL A 214 35.74 8.70 13.25
C VAL A 214 35.59 8.97 11.76
N THR A 215 36.53 8.42 11.00
CA THR A 215 36.51 8.44 9.53
C THR A 215 35.53 7.40 8.97
N LEU A 216 35.03 7.64 7.77
CA LEU A 216 34.10 6.69 7.16
C LEU A 216 34.80 5.37 6.77
N GLU A 217 36.10 5.39 6.47
CA GLU A 217 36.92 4.20 6.26
C GLU A 217 36.93 3.30 7.51
N ALA A 218 37.00 3.89 8.71
CA ALA A 218 36.94 3.14 9.97
C ALA A 218 35.56 2.53 10.24
N CYS A 219 34.49 3.13 9.72
CA CYS A 219 33.13 2.61 9.80
C CYS A 219 32.83 1.46 8.82
N LEU A 220 33.69 1.21 7.83
CA LEU A 220 33.40 0.21 6.78
C LEU A 220 33.17 -1.21 7.30
N PRO A 221 33.92 -1.73 8.28
CA PRO A 221 33.62 -3.03 8.87
C PRO A 221 32.21 -3.08 9.48
N GLU A 222 31.81 -2.03 10.22
CA GLU A 222 30.45 -1.93 10.80
C GLU A 222 29.37 -1.85 9.72
N ILE A 223 29.61 -1.09 8.64
CA ILE A 223 28.69 -0.99 7.49
C ILE A 223 28.52 -2.36 6.83
N PHE A 224 29.63 -3.06 6.58
CA PHE A 224 29.62 -4.39 5.98
C PHE A 224 28.91 -5.41 6.87
N ASP A 225 29.21 -5.42 8.17
CA ASP A 225 28.57 -6.29 9.16
C ASP A 225 27.06 -6.02 9.26
N THR A 226 26.65 -4.75 9.21
CA THR A 226 25.24 -4.35 9.20
C THR A 226 24.51 -4.89 7.98
N LEU A 227 25.10 -4.76 6.78
CA LEU A 227 24.50 -5.25 5.54
C LEU A 227 24.39 -6.77 5.52
N THR A 228 25.44 -7.48 5.94
CA THR A 228 25.48 -8.95 5.93
C THR A 228 24.55 -9.58 6.97
N GLN A 229 24.35 -8.92 8.12
CA GLN A 229 23.40 -9.40 9.14
C GLN A 229 21.95 -9.02 8.83
N ALA A 230 21.71 -7.85 8.24
CA ALA A 230 20.35 -7.40 7.92
C ALA A 230 19.75 -8.15 6.71
N ALA A 231 20.56 -8.45 5.70
CA ALA A 231 20.10 -9.10 4.46
C ALA A 231 19.29 -10.41 4.67
N PRO A 232 19.75 -11.41 5.45
CA PRO A 232 18.99 -12.65 5.63
C PRO A 232 17.65 -12.43 6.37
N ILE A 233 17.60 -11.49 7.32
CA ILE A 233 16.37 -11.14 8.03
C ILE A 233 15.37 -10.54 7.04
N MET A 234 15.83 -9.62 6.18
CA MET A 234 15.00 -9.00 5.16
C MET A 234 14.47 -10.01 4.14
N ALA A 235 15.32 -10.97 3.71
CA ALA A 235 14.91 -12.04 2.80
C ALA A 235 13.78 -12.89 3.38
N LEU A 236 13.90 -13.25 4.66
CA LEU A 236 12.88 -14.02 5.39
C LEU A 236 11.56 -13.23 5.54
N GLU A 237 11.64 -11.93 5.82
CA GLU A 237 10.45 -11.05 5.89
C GLU A 237 9.75 -10.94 4.53
N THR A 238 10.53 -10.79 3.44
CA THR A 238 9.99 -10.76 2.08
C THR A 238 9.29 -12.08 1.74
N GLN A 239 9.90 -13.23 2.03
CA GLN A 239 9.29 -14.54 1.79
C GLN A 239 7.97 -14.70 2.54
N LYS A 240 7.94 -14.36 3.83
CA LYS A 240 6.70 -14.38 4.63
C LYS A 240 5.60 -13.51 4.06
N ARG A 241 5.94 -12.29 3.60
CA ARG A 241 4.98 -11.38 2.97
C ARG A 241 4.42 -11.98 1.69
N LEU A 242 5.27 -12.53 0.81
CA LEU A 242 4.84 -13.16 -0.44
C LEU A 242 3.93 -14.37 -0.21
N GLU A 243 4.22 -15.19 0.81
CA GLU A 243 3.38 -16.32 1.19
C GLU A 243 2.02 -15.85 1.73
N GLN A 244 2.01 -14.84 2.60
CA GLN A 244 0.77 -14.24 3.12
C GLN A 244 -0.08 -13.64 1.99
N GLU A 245 0.53 -12.93 1.04
CA GLU A 245 -0.18 -12.39 -0.13
C GLU A 245 -0.76 -13.51 -1.00
N ARG A 246 -0.02 -14.61 -1.20
CA ARG A 246 -0.51 -15.78 -1.94
C ARG A 246 -1.73 -16.39 -1.24
N LEU A 247 -1.66 -16.61 0.07
CA LEU A 247 -2.78 -17.16 0.85
C LEU A 247 -3.99 -16.22 0.83
N ALA A 248 -3.77 -14.91 0.95
CA ALA A 248 -4.82 -13.91 0.86
C ALA A 248 -5.54 -13.94 -0.50
N ARG A 249 -4.78 -14.02 -1.61
CA ARG A 249 -5.36 -14.13 -2.96
C ARG A 249 -6.20 -15.40 -3.13
N ILE A 250 -5.76 -16.53 -2.59
CA ILE A 250 -6.53 -17.79 -2.64
C ILE A 250 -7.83 -17.62 -1.85
N ALA A 251 -7.76 -17.09 -0.63
CA ALA A 251 -8.94 -16.88 0.20
C ALA A 251 -9.93 -15.87 -0.43
N GLU A 252 -9.44 -14.80 -1.05
CA GLU A 252 -10.27 -13.84 -1.80
C GLU A 252 -10.94 -14.48 -3.00
N TYR A 253 -10.21 -15.30 -3.77
CA TYR A 253 -10.76 -16.03 -4.90
C TYR A 253 -11.84 -17.02 -4.48
N GLU A 254 -11.63 -17.78 -3.41
CA GLU A 254 -12.62 -18.70 -2.84
C GLU A 254 -13.88 -17.97 -2.38
N ARG A 255 -13.72 -16.83 -1.69
CA ARG A 255 -14.86 -16.00 -1.27
C ARG A 255 -15.65 -15.51 -2.47
N HIS A 256 -14.97 -15.01 -3.50
CA HIS A 256 -15.61 -14.52 -4.71
C HIS A 256 -16.38 -15.64 -5.43
N LEU A 257 -15.81 -16.85 -5.54
CA LEU A 257 -16.52 -18.00 -6.11
C LEU A 257 -17.74 -18.39 -5.28
N ALA A 258 -17.62 -18.42 -3.95
CA ALA A 258 -18.75 -18.73 -3.06
C ALA A 258 -19.87 -17.69 -3.17
N GLU A 259 -19.52 -16.40 -3.28
CA GLU A 259 -20.48 -15.32 -3.51
C GLU A 259 -21.17 -15.44 -4.87
N GLN A 260 -20.42 -15.74 -5.94
CA GLN A 260 -20.99 -15.97 -7.26
C GLN A 260 -21.93 -17.17 -7.29
N ALA A 261 -21.56 -18.27 -6.62
CA ALA A 261 -22.41 -19.45 -6.51
C ALA A 261 -23.71 -19.13 -5.78
N ARG A 262 -23.66 -18.38 -4.66
CA ARG A 262 -24.85 -17.91 -3.94
C ARG A 262 -25.72 -17.01 -4.80
N GLN A 263 -25.15 -16.03 -5.49
CA GLN A 263 -25.91 -15.15 -6.37
C GLN A 263 -26.55 -15.91 -7.53
N ARG A 264 -25.86 -16.91 -8.08
CA ARG A 264 -26.43 -17.77 -9.12
C ARG A 264 -27.62 -18.56 -8.59
N ASP A 265 -27.48 -19.20 -7.42
CA ASP A 265 -28.56 -19.94 -6.75
C ASP A 265 -29.77 -19.04 -6.46
N ASP A 266 -29.54 -17.85 -5.88
CA ASP A 266 -30.59 -16.85 -5.64
C ASP A 266 -31.29 -16.45 -6.95
N ASN A 267 -30.54 -16.20 -8.01
CA ASN A 267 -31.11 -15.81 -9.31
C ASN A 267 -31.89 -16.96 -9.97
N GLN A 268 -31.40 -18.21 -9.85
CA GLN A 268 -32.11 -19.40 -10.32
C GLN A 268 -33.44 -19.56 -9.57
N TRP A 269 -33.43 -19.33 -8.25
CA TRP A 269 -34.64 -19.32 -7.44
C TRP A 269 -35.63 -18.24 -7.87
N GLN A 270 -35.16 -17.01 -8.12
CA GLN A 270 -36.03 -15.95 -8.64
C GLN A 270 -36.66 -16.32 -9.98
N ARG A 271 -35.89 -16.91 -10.90
CA ARG A 271 -36.41 -17.36 -12.19
C ARG A 271 -37.47 -18.45 -12.05
N PHE A 272 -37.27 -19.37 -11.11
CA PHE A 272 -38.29 -20.36 -10.77
C PHE A 272 -39.58 -19.71 -10.25
N LEU A 273 -39.48 -18.71 -9.37
CA LEU A 273 -40.64 -17.97 -8.87
C LEU A 273 -41.39 -17.23 -9.99
N GLU A 274 -40.69 -16.67 -10.97
CA GLU A 274 -41.33 -16.06 -12.14
C GLU A 274 -42.16 -17.09 -12.93
N PHE A 275 -41.65 -18.31 -13.13
CA PHE A 275 -42.42 -19.38 -13.76
C PHE A 275 -43.65 -19.77 -12.94
N ALA A 276 -43.51 -19.86 -11.60
CA ALA A 276 -44.63 -20.14 -10.70
C ALA A 276 -45.71 -19.04 -10.79
N ASP A 277 -45.33 -17.77 -10.84
CA ASP A 277 -46.24 -16.65 -11.00
C ASP A 277 -46.98 -16.68 -12.36
N ILE A 278 -46.26 -17.00 -13.45
CA ILE A 278 -46.86 -17.15 -14.78
C ILE A 278 -47.89 -18.29 -14.77
N TRP A 279 -47.53 -19.42 -14.17
CA TRP A 279 -48.41 -20.57 -14.03
C TRP A 279 -49.67 -20.24 -13.20
N GLN A 280 -49.51 -19.57 -12.05
CA GLN A 280 -50.64 -19.20 -11.21
C GLN A 280 -51.59 -18.22 -11.93
N ARG A 281 -51.05 -17.27 -12.71
CA ARG A 281 -51.88 -16.36 -13.53
C ARG A 281 -52.64 -17.11 -14.61
N HIS A 282 -52.01 -18.09 -15.23
CA HIS A 282 -52.63 -18.96 -16.22
C HIS A 282 -53.78 -19.77 -15.60
N GLU A 283 -53.56 -20.44 -14.47
CA GLU A 283 -54.62 -21.19 -13.77
C GLU A 283 -55.80 -20.30 -13.39
N ARG A 284 -55.53 -19.11 -12.84
CA ARG A 284 -56.59 -18.14 -12.50
C ARG A 284 -57.40 -17.73 -13.72
N ALA A 285 -56.76 -17.53 -14.87
CA ALA A 285 -57.44 -17.18 -16.10
C ALA A 285 -58.27 -18.35 -16.66
N CYS A 286 -57.77 -19.59 -16.57
CA CYS A 286 -58.54 -20.80 -16.88
C CYS A 286 -59.78 -20.94 -15.99
N HIS A 287 -59.63 -20.78 -14.67
CA HIS A 287 -60.75 -20.81 -13.73
C HIS A 287 -61.78 -19.71 -14.02
N PHE A 288 -61.33 -18.50 -14.34
CA PHE A 288 -62.21 -17.39 -14.70
C PHE A 288 -62.98 -17.68 -16.00
N LEU A 289 -62.31 -18.20 -17.03
CA LEU A 289 -62.97 -18.61 -18.28
C LEU A 289 -64.02 -19.71 -18.04
N LEU A 290 -63.71 -20.70 -17.20
CA LEU A 290 -64.67 -21.75 -16.84
C LEU A 290 -65.89 -21.17 -16.12
N ALA A 291 -65.69 -20.22 -15.20
CA ALA A 291 -66.79 -19.52 -14.53
C ALA A 291 -67.62 -18.70 -15.51
N LEU A 292 -67.00 -18.07 -16.52
CA LEU A 292 -67.71 -17.34 -17.57
C LEU A 292 -68.58 -18.27 -18.44
N LYS A 293 -68.08 -19.46 -18.78
CA LYS A 293 -68.84 -20.47 -19.54
C LYS A 293 -70.02 -21.08 -18.78
N GLN A 294 -70.03 -20.97 -17.45
CA GLN A 294 -71.13 -21.45 -16.60
C GLN A 294 -72.26 -20.41 -16.45
N LEU A 295 -72.04 -19.17 -16.86
CA LEU A 295 -73.09 -18.16 -16.95
C LEU A 295 -73.93 -18.44 -18.21
N ASP A 296 -75.25 -18.35 -18.07
CA ASP A 296 -76.21 -18.55 -19.17
C ASP A 296 -76.21 -17.32 -20.09
N LEU A 297 -75.14 -17.20 -20.88
CA LEU A 297 -74.88 -16.09 -21.79
C LEU A 297 -75.24 -16.50 -23.21
N ASP A 298 -75.91 -15.62 -23.96
CA ASP A 298 -76.24 -15.84 -25.36
C ASP A 298 -74.95 -15.74 -26.22
N PRO A 299 -74.50 -16.83 -26.86
CA PRO A 299 -73.24 -16.88 -27.60
C PRO A 299 -73.19 -15.98 -28.85
N ASP A 300 -74.35 -15.54 -29.35
CA ASP A 300 -74.47 -14.62 -30.49
C ASP A 300 -74.51 -13.14 -30.06
N THR A 301 -74.40 -12.86 -28.76
CA THR A 301 -74.34 -11.48 -28.24
C THR A 301 -73.12 -10.76 -28.82
N MET A 302 -73.36 -9.65 -29.53
CA MET A 302 -72.31 -8.81 -30.07
C MET A 302 -71.70 -7.92 -28.98
N ILE A 303 -70.37 -8.00 -28.80
CA ILE A 303 -69.59 -7.14 -27.90
C ILE A 303 -68.59 -6.37 -28.75
N GLY A 304 -69.00 -5.16 -29.16
CA GLY A 304 -68.23 -4.34 -30.10
C GLY A 304 -68.29 -4.91 -31.51
N GLU A 305 -67.13 -5.28 -32.06
CA GLU A 305 -66.98 -5.76 -33.44
C GLU A 305 -67.01 -7.30 -33.57
N ALA A 306 -67.03 -8.03 -32.46
CA ALA A 306 -66.98 -9.50 -32.42
C ALA A 306 -68.09 -10.09 -31.53
N SER A 307 -68.49 -11.32 -31.82
CA SER A 307 -69.46 -12.04 -30.99
C SER A 307 -68.82 -12.53 -29.68
N LEU A 308 -69.65 -12.78 -28.67
CA LEU A 308 -69.19 -13.36 -27.41
C LEU A 308 -68.48 -14.70 -27.62
N SER A 309 -68.95 -15.53 -28.56
CA SER A 309 -68.30 -16.79 -28.93
C SER A 309 -66.92 -16.61 -29.56
N GLU A 310 -66.73 -15.59 -30.40
CA GLU A 310 -65.41 -15.23 -30.97
C GLU A 310 -64.44 -14.76 -29.88
N TRP A 311 -64.91 -13.97 -28.91
CA TRP A 311 -64.11 -13.55 -27.76
C TRP A 311 -63.70 -14.73 -26.88
N LEU A 312 -64.61 -15.68 -26.61
CA LEU A 312 -64.30 -16.88 -25.81
C LEU A 312 -63.28 -17.78 -26.52
N ALA A 313 -63.44 -18.00 -27.83
CA ALA A 313 -62.48 -18.77 -28.64
C ALA A 313 -61.09 -18.12 -28.66
N TRP A 314 -61.03 -16.78 -28.72
CA TRP A 314 -59.77 -16.04 -28.62
C TRP A 314 -59.08 -16.23 -27.26
N VAL A 315 -59.83 -16.16 -26.15
CA VAL A 315 -59.28 -16.40 -24.80
C VAL A 315 -58.76 -17.83 -24.68
N GLU A 316 -59.49 -18.83 -25.19
CA GLU A 316 -59.09 -20.24 -25.17
C GLU A 316 -57.77 -20.47 -25.91
N HIS A 317 -57.66 -19.97 -27.15
CA HIS A 317 -56.43 -20.07 -27.92
C HIS A 317 -55.24 -19.40 -27.23
N ARG A 318 -55.49 -18.27 -26.55
CA ARG A 318 -54.47 -17.55 -25.79
C ARG A 318 -54.07 -18.28 -24.51
N LEU A 319 -54.96 -19.04 -23.90
CA LEU A 319 -54.66 -19.89 -22.74
C LEU A 319 -53.90 -21.16 -23.15
N GLU A 320 -54.19 -21.77 -24.30
CA GLU A 320 -53.44 -22.94 -24.80
C GLU A 320 -51.95 -22.63 -25.02
N THR A 321 -51.64 -21.40 -25.46
CA THR A 321 -50.26 -20.93 -25.70
C THR A 321 -49.57 -20.36 -24.46
N GLY A 322 -50.34 -20.03 -23.42
CA GLY A 322 -49.85 -19.32 -22.23
C GLY A 322 -49.38 -20.20 -21.07
N ASN A 323 -49.55 -21.52 -21.12
CA ASN A 323 -49.12 -22.40 -20.03
C ASN A 323 -47.60 -22.63 -20.09
N PRO A 324 -46.83 -22.23 -19.06
CA PRO A 324 -45.37 -22.40 -19.05
C PRO A 324 -44.95 -23.88 -19.02
N LEU A 325 -45.84 -24.81 -18.62
CA LEU A 325 -45.55 -26.24 -18.60
C LEU A 325 -45.73 -26.92 -19.98
N ASN A 326 -46.37 -26.26 -20.94
CA ASN A 326 -46.58 -26.84 -22.28
C ASN A 326 -45.28 -26.97 -23.08
N GLN A 327 -44.21 -26.25 -22.68
CA GLN A 327 -42.88 -26.35 -23.30
C GLN A 327 -42.05 -27.54 -22.77
N GLY A 328 -42.56 -28.25 -21.75
CA GLY A 328 -41.88 -29.37 -21.10
C GLY A 328 -40.98 -28.95 -19.94
N ILE A 329 -40.83 -29.86 -18.97
CA ILE A 329 -40.05 -29.63 -17.74
C ILE A 329 -38.57 -29.35 -18.07
N ASP A 330 -38.02 -30.03 -19.08
CA ASP A 330 -36.63 -29.87 -19.50
C ASP A 330 -36.35 -28.46 -20.04
N ALA A 331 -37.29 -27.88 -20.80
CA ALA A 331 -37.16 -26.52 -21.31
C ALA A 331 -37.20 -25.47 -20.19
N LEU A 332 -38.04 -25.69 -19.17
CA LEU A 332 -38.15 -24.81 -18.00
C LEU A 332 -36.85 -24.81 -17.19
N PHE A 333 -36.31 -25.98 -16.85
CA PHE A 333 -35.07 -26.05 -16.08
C PHE A 333 -33.84 -25.64 -16.90
N ALA A 334 -33.83 -25.87 -18.22
CA ALA A 334 -32.80 -25.32 -19.10
C ALA A 334 -32.80 -23.79 -19.13
N ASP A 335 -33.96 -23.15 -18.99
CA ASP A 335 -34.07 -21.69 -18.90
C ASP A 335 -33.59 -21.17 -17.55
N ILE A 336 -33.93 -21.85 -16.44
CA ILE A 336 -33.39 -21.55 -15.11
C ILE A 336 -31.87 -21.73 -15.07
N GLU A 337 -31.33 -22.78 -15.70
CA GLU A 337 -29.89 -23.04 -15.73
C GLU A 337 -29.09 -21.97 -16.48
N LYS A 338 -29.68 -21.34 -17.51
CA LYS A 338 -29.05 -20.25 -18.27
C LYS A 338 -28.86 -18.97 -17.45
N VAL A 339 -29.50 -18.86 -16.30
CA VAL A 339 -29.36 -17.71 -15.40
C VAL A 339 -27.95 -17.66 -14.83
N THR A 340 -27.32 -16.48 -14.93
CA THR A 340 -25.98 -16.19 -14.41
C THR A 340 -26.08 -15.33 -13.16
N SER A 341 -24.96 -15.16 -12.44
CA SER A 341 -24.88 -14.24 -11.30
C SER A 341 -25.22 -12.78 -11.66
N TYR A 342 -25.20 -12.43 -12.95
CA TYR A 342 -25.45 -11.07 -13.43
C TYR A 342 -26.86 -10.85 -14.02
N THR A 343 -27.67 -11.89 -14.21
CA THR A 343 -28.95 -11.81 -14.94
C THR A 343 -29.92 -10.77 -14.35
N TYR A 344 -30.00 -10.65 -13.02
CA TYR A 344 -30.87 -9.68 -12.35
C TYR A 344 -30.13 -8.44 -11.82
N SER A 345 -28.81 -8.38 -12.01
CA SER A 345 -27.95 -7.29 -11.52
C SER A 345 -28.23 -5.93 -12.20
N HIS A 346 -28.77 -5.95 -13.41
CA HIS A 346 -29.11 -4.75 -14.18
C HIS A 346 -30.45 -4.09 -13.80
N GLN A 347 -31.38 -4.82 -13.16
CA GLN A 347 -32.68 -4.27 -12.76
C GLN A 347 -32.61 -3.46 -11.46
N ARG A 348 -31.59 -3.67 -10.61
CA ARG A 348 -31.39 -2.92 -9.35
C ARG A 348 -30.72 -1.55 -9.50
N ARG A 349 -30.19 -1.19 -10.68
CA ARG A 349 -29.50 0.10 -10.90
C ARG A 349 -30.40 1.24 -11.40
N GLN A 350 -31.71 1.03 -11.53
CA GLN A 350 -32.66 2.05 -12.00
C GLN A 350 -33.63 2.56 -10.92
N TRP A 351 -33.29 2.42 -9.64
CA TRP A 351 -34.04 3.01 -8.53
C TRP A 351 -33.18 3.97 -7.73
#